data_AF-A0A512JAG3-F1
#
_entry.id   AF-A0A512JAG3-F1
#
_cell.length_a   1.000
_cell.length_b   1.000
_cell.length_c   1.000
_cell.angle_alpha   90.00
_cell.angle_beta   90.00
_cell.angle_gamma   90.00
#
_symmetry.space_group_name_H-M   'P 1'
#
loop_
_entity.id
_entity.type
_entity.pdbx_description
1 polymer ?
#
loop_
_entity_poly.entity_id
_entity_poly.type
_entity_poly.pdbx_seq_one_letter_code
_entity_poly.pdbx_strand_id
1 'polypeptide(L)'
;MAEIPLRWRSPKNQGLIAIVDDEDLHLADHPWYVHRVKGSLTLYAKTRISKRWVFMHHLIVGRRRKLEVDHEDGDGLNNRRGNLRHVTHTENLQAAFQRRREREFDAWFEEQMQKLSDESRPKILQKPGRLVASLGKVRGKTPTKTSWCGQEDSNLHPSRD
;
A
#
# COMPACT_ATOMS: atom_id res chain seq x y z
N MET A 1 -3.51 20.46 -12.22
CA MET A 1 -2.68 19.30 -11.83
C MET A 1 -1.48 19.27 -12.76
N ALA A 2 -0.29 19.08 -12.20
CA ALA A 2 0.95 19.02 -12.96
C ALA A 2 1.70 17.71 -12.73
N GLU A 3 2.50 17.35 -13.72
CA GLU A 3 3.28 16.11 -13.76
C GLU A 3 4.78 16.43 -13.83
N ILE A 4 5.55 15.87 -12.92
CA ILE A 4 7.00 16.05 -12.85
C ILE A 4 7.69 14.71 -13.12
N PRO A 5 8.42 14.56 -14.24
CA PRO A 5 9.09 13.31 -14.56
C PRO A 5 10.23 13.04 -13.57
N LEU A 6 10.31 11.80 -13.10
CA LEU A 6 11.35 11.37 -12.18
C LEU A 6 12.48 10.69 -12.93
N ARG A 7 13.72 11.00 -12.55
CA ARG A 7 14.91 10.30 -13.03
C ARG A 7 15.07 8.97 -12.30
N TRP A 8 15.56 7.97 -13.01
CA TRP A 8 15.79 6.63 -12.48
C TRP A 8 17.24 6.19 -12.66
N ARG A 9 17.66 5.26 -11.79
CA ARG A 9 18.95 4.55 -11.91
C ARG A 9 18.77 3.08 -12.30
N SER A 10 17.53 2.61 -12.34
CA SER A 10 17.18 1.21 -12.60
C SER A 10 16.05 1.17 -13.62
N PRO A 11 16.11 0.29 -14.64
CA PRO A 11 15.10 0.23 -15.71
C PRO A 11 13.67 0.05 -15.20
N LYS A 12 13.48 -0.70 -14.12
CA LYS A 12 12.16 -0.94 -13.50
C LYS A 12 11.45 0.30 -12.95
N ASN A 13 12.15 1.44 -12.88
CA ASN A 13 11.60 2.71 -12.43
C ASN A 13 11.54 3.75 -13.56
N GLN A 14 11.69 3.32 -14.81
CA GLN A 14 11.59 4.18 -15.98
C GLN A 14 10.17 4.69 -16.17
N GLY A 15 10.03 5.96 -16.59
CA GLY A 15 8.73 6.55 -16.88
C GLY A 15 7.89 6.92 -15.66
N LEU A 16 8.44 6.85 -14.44
CA LEU A 16 7.74 7.29 -13.24
C LEU A 16 7.60 8.82 -13.20
N ILE A 17 6.43 9.27 -12.79
CA ILE A 17 6.03 10.67 -12.70
C ILE A 17 5.55 10.94 -11.28
N ALA A 18 5.90 12.10 -10.73
CA ALA A 18 5.26 12.62 -9.53
C ALA A 18 4.16 13.62 -9.91
N ILE A 19 3.00 13.48 -9.27
CA ILE A 19 1.85 14.35 -9.50
C ILE A 19 1.84 15.43 -8.42
N VAL A 20 1.65 16.68 -8.80
CA VAL A 20 1.54 17.84 -7.89
C VAL A 20 0.36 18.73 -8.29
N ASP A 21 -0.03 19.64 -7.39
CA ASP A 21 -0.95 20.72 -7.75
C ASP A 21 -0.21 21.82 -8.53
N ASP A 22 -0.94 22.62 -9.31
CA ASP A 22 -0.33 23.57 -10.27
C ASP A 22 0.52 24.65 -9.58
N GLU A 23 0.16 25.02 -8.36
CA GLU A 23 0.91 25.97 -7.52
C GLU A 23 2.31 25.45 -7.11
N ASP A 24 2.50 24.14 -7.11
CA ASP A 24 3.78 23.48 -6.79
C ASP A 24 4.59 23.12 -8.04
N LEU A 25 4.17 23.56 -9.23
CA LEU A 25 4.87 23.29 -10.49
C LEU A 25 6.32 23.80 -10.49
N HIS A 26 6.62 24.86 -9.73
CA HIS A 26 7.97 25.40 -9.56
C HIS A 26 8.98 24.35 -9.06
N LEU A 27 8.52 23.26 -8.43
CA LEU A 27 9.39 22.15 -8.04
C LEU A 27 10.02 21.44 -9.24
N ALA A 28 9.48 21.58 -10.45
CA ALA A 28 10.03 21.01 -11.67
C ALA A 28 11.43 21.55 -12.03
N ASP A 29 11.83 22.69 -11.47
CA ASP A 29 13.16 23.30 -11.67
C ASP A 29 14.30 22.46 -11.07
N HIS A 30 13.97 21.49 -10.21
CA HIS A 30 14.95 20.59 -9.62
C HIS A 30 14.94 19.20 -10.28
N PRO A 31 16.11 18.54 -10.41
CA PRO A 31 16.15 17.17 -10.88
C PRO A 31 15.62 16.23 -9.80
N TRP A 32 14.48 15.62 -10.04
CA TRP A 32 13.88 14.64 -9.13
C TRP A 32 14.30 13.21 -9.46
N TYR A 33 14.46 12.40 -8.43
CA TYR A 33 14.82 10.99 -8.54
C TYR A 33 13.85 10.14 -7.75
N VAL A 34 13.52 8.97 -8.28
CA VAL A 34 12.80 7.95 -7.53
C VAL A 34 13.62 7.43 -6.36
N HIS A 35 12.98 7.30 -5.21
CA HIS A 35 13.53 6.68 -4.02
C HIS A 35 12.61 5.58 -3.51
N ARG A 36 13.18 4.40 -3.30
CA ARG A 36 12.51 3.31 -2.60
C ARG A 36 13.12 3.18 -1.21
N VAL A 37 12.28 3.25 -0.19
CA VAL A 37 12.68 2.97 1.19
C VAL A 37 12.75 1.45 1.36
N LYS A 38 13.83 0.95 1.97
CA LYS A 38 14.00 -0.50 2.21
C LYS A 38 12.85 -1.01 3.08
N GLY A 39 12.20 -2.09 2.66
CA GLY A 39 11.06 -2.68 3.38
C GLY A 39 9.73 -1.95 3.17
N SER A 40 9.70 -0.86 2.42
CA SER A 40 8.47 -0.18 2.02
C SER A 40 8.13 -0.46 0.56
N LEU A 41 6.84 -0.62 0.29
CA LEU A 41 6.32 -0.70 -1.07
C LEU A 41 6.19 0.69 -1.72
N THR A 42 6.18 1.75 -0.91
CA THR A 42 5.97 3.14 -1.36
C THR A 42 7.23 3.71 -2.01
N LEU A 43 7.03 4.39 -3.13
CA LEU A 43 8.04 5.16 -3.84
C LEU A 43 7.90 6.64 -3.50
N TYR A 44 9.01 7.34 -3.37
CA TYR A 44 9.01 8.78 -3.10
C TYR A 44 9.87 9.52 -4.12
N ALA A 45 9.48 10.74 -4.46
CA ALA A 45 10.32 11.67 -5.19
C ALA A 45 11.32 12.35 -4.23
N LYS A 46 12.62 12.27 -4.54
CA LYS A 46 13.68 12.97 -3.81
C LYS A 46 14.58 13.79 -4.73
N THR A 47 15.12 14.88 -4.21
CA THR A 47 16.11 15.70 -4.92
C THR A 47 17.21 16.17 -3.96
N ARG A 48 18.24 16.82 -4.49
CA ARG A 48 19.36 17.37 -3.72
C ARG A 48 19.33 18.90 -3.80
N ILE A 49 19.01 19.55 -2.69
CA ILE A 49 19.03 21.02 -2.55
C ILE A 49 20.08 21.39 -1.49
N SER A 50 20.94 22.36 -1.80
CA SER A 50 22.00 22.82 -0.89
C SER A 50 22.81 21.67 -0.27
N LYS A 51 23.22 20.72 -1.13
CA LYS A 51 23.95 19.48 -0.81
C LYS A 51 23.20 18.45 0.05
N ARG A 52 21.95 18.71 0.47
CA ARG A 52 21.13 17.80 1.29
C ARG A 52 20.05 17.11 0.46
N TRP A 53 19.73 15.87 0.82
CA TRP A 53 18.60 15.15 0.24
C TRP A 53 17.29 15.62 0.87
N VAL A 54 16.33 15.97 0.02
CA VAL A 54 14.97 16.39 0.42
C VAL A 54 13.93 15.62 -0.38
N PHE A 55 12.75 15.46 0.20
CA PHE A 55 11.62 14.78 -0.44
C PHE A 55 10.60 15.81 -0.92
N MET A 56 9.90 15.51 -2.02
CA MET A 56 8.95 16.42 -2.66
C MET A 56 7.82 16.82 -1.71
N HIS A 57 7.14 15.84 -1.11
CA HIS A 57 6.09 16.09 -0.13
C HIS A 57 6.54 17.00 1.03
N HIS A 58 7.80 16.94 1.46
CA HIS A 58 8.32 17.82 2.51
C HIS A 58 8.49 19.27 2.06
N LEU A 59 8.80 19.52 0.79
CA LEU A 59 8.90 20.88 0.25
C LEU A 59 7.50 21.52 0.11
N ILE A 60 6.49 20.71 -0.24
CA ILE A 60 5.13 21.18 -0.46
C ILE A 60 4.46 21.61 0.85
N VAL A 61 4.35 20.72 1.84
CA VAL A 61 3.60 21.01 3.09
C VAL A 61 4.49 21.42 4.27
N GLY A 62 5.80 21.39 4.09
CA GLY A 62 6.76 21.65 5.15
C GLY A 62 6.82 20.54 6.21
N ARG A 63 7.92 20.52 6.96
CA ARG A 63 8.11 19.59 8.09
C ARG A 63 7.65 20.24 9.38
N ARG A 64 6.87 19.51 10.18
CA ARG A 64 6.46 19.94 11.53
C ARG A 64 7.16 19.09 12.58
N ARG A 65 7.55 19.70 13.70
CA ARG A 65 8.26 18.99 14.78
C ARG A 65 7.35 17.89 15.35
N LYS A 66 7.88 16.68 15.50
CA LYS A 66 7.17 15.47 15.99
C LYS A 66 6.05 14.93 15.08
N LEU A 67 5.89 15.46 13.87
CA LEU A 67 4.93 14.95 12.89
C LEU A 67 5.65 14.46 11.63
N GLU A 68 5.05 13.47 11.01
CA GLU A 68 5.45 12.93 9.71
C GLU A 68 4.47 13.40 8.64
N VAL A 69 4.91 13.43 7.39
CA VAL A 69 4.04 13.72 6.24
C VAL A 69 3.67 12.38 5.62
N ASP A 70 2.38 12.05 5.62
CA ASP A 70 1.81 10.83 5.05
C ASP A 70 0.95 11.16 3.83
N HIS A 71 0.86 10.20 2.92
CA HIS A 71 0.04 10.24 1.71
C HIS A 71 -1.27 9.51 2.00
N GLU A 72 -2.41 10.19 1.89
CA GLU A 72 -3.70 9.61 2.24
C GLU A 72 -4.00 8.36 1.41
N ASP A 73 -3.76 8.41 0.11
CA ASP A 73 -3.91 7.28 -0.83
C ASP A 73 -2.81 6.20 -0.71
N GLY A 74 -1.73 6.47 0.03
CA GLY A 74 -0.58 5.58 0.17
C GLY A 74 0.32 5.49 -1.08
N ASP A 75 0.16 6.39 -2.04
CA ASP A 75 1.05 6.58 -3.19
C ASP A 75 1.98 7.78 -2.95
N GLY A 76 3.26 7.49 -2.69
CA GLY A 76 4.27 8.52 -2.42
C GLY A 76 4.68 9.35 -3.65
N LEU A 77 4.17 9.03 -4.84
CA LEU A 77 4.33 9.84 -6.05
C LEU A 77 3.16 10.81 -6.28
N ASN A 78 2.02 10.62 -5.63
CA ASN A 78 0.92 11.59 -5.62
C ASN A 78 1.15 12.66 -4.54
N ASN A 79 1.87 13.71 -4.90
CA ASN A 79 2.31 14.77 -3.98
C ASN A 79 1.36 15.99 -3.98
N ARG A 80 0.12 15.84 -4.44
CA ARG A 80 -0.90 16.90 -4.34
C ARG A 80 -1.17 17.25 -2.88
N ARG A 81 -1.33 18.52 -2.55
CA ARG A 81 -1.55 19.01 -1.18
C ARG A 81 -2.74 18.34 -0.52
N GLY A 82 -3.83 18.17 -1.26
CA GLY A 82 -5.04 17.48 -0.76
C GLY A 82 -4.82 16.00 -0.41
N ASN A 83 -3.74 15.38 -0.90
CA ASN A 83 -3.36 14.00 -0.58
C ASN A 83 -2.31 13.94 0.56
N LEU A 84 -1.77 15.08 1.00
CA LEU A 84 -0.71 15.13 2.01
C LEU A 84 -1.27 15.55 3.36
N ARG A 85 -0.90 14.82 4.42
CA ARG A 85 -1.32 15.13 5.79
C ARG A 85 -0.18 15.02 6.78
N HIS A 86 -0.21 15.87 7.81
CA HIS A 86 0.66 15.69 8.97
C HIS A 86 0.04 14.68 9.92
N VAL A 87 0.77 13.61 10.21
CA VAL A 87 0.33 12.54 11.11
C VAL A 87 1.38 12.32 12.19
N THR A 88 0.96 11.73 13.31
CA THR A 88 1.90 11.20 14.29
C THR A 88 2.58 9.95 13.75
N HIS A 89 3.75 9.63 14.30
CA HIS A 89 4.49 8.41 13.93
C HIS A 89 3.64 7.15 14.13
N THR A 90 2.85 7.09 15.21
CA THR A 90 1.97 5.96 15.51
C THR A 90 0.86 5.79 14.47
N GLU A 91 0.21 6.89 14.06
CA GLU A 91 -0.81 6.87 13.02
C GLU A 91 -0.23 6.43 11.67
N ASN A 92 0.96 6.95 11.33
CA ASN A 92 1.64 6.55 10.09
C ASN A 92 1.96 5.05 10.07
N LEU A 93 2.49 4.51 11.18
CA LEU A 93 2.76 3.08 11.31
C LEU A 93 1.48 2.26 11.17
N GLN A 94 0.40 2.63 11.87
CA GLN A 94 -0.89 1.94 11.79
C GLN A 94 -1.44 1.94 10.36
N ALA A 95 -1.39 3.09 9.68
CA ALA A 95 -1.81 3.22 8.29
C ALA A 95 -0.95 2.34 7.37
N ALA A 96 0.38 2.32 7.55
CA ALA A 96 1.28 1.48 6.78
C ALA A 96 1.01 -0.03 6.97
N PHE A 97 0.73 -0.46 8.21
CA PHE A 97 0.33 -1.84 8.50
C PHE A 97 -0.98 -2.21 7.82
N GLN A 98 -1.97 -1.32 7.89
CA GLN A 98 -3.27 -1.54 7.25
C GLN A 98 -3.13 -1.67 5.73
N ARG A 99 -2.44 -0.72 5.08
CA ARG A 99 -2.18 -0.73 3.63
C ARG A 99 -1.44 -2.00 3.19
N ARG A 100 -0.47 -2.47 3.99
CA ARG A 100 0.25 -3.72 3.70
C ARG A 100 -0.69 -4.92 3.70
N ARG A 101 -1.55 -5.04 4.72
CA ARG A 101 -2.53 -6.14 4.81
C ARG A 101 -3.53 -6.10 3.66
N GLU A 102 -4.02 -4.91 3.31
CA GLU A 102 -4.94 -4.73 2.18
C GLU A 102 -4.31 -5.18 0.87
N ARG A 103 -3.08 -4.74 0.58
CA ARG A 103 -2.36 -5.17 -0.63
C ARG A 103 -2.09 -6.68 -0.66
N GLU A 104 -1.78 -7.29 0.50
CA GLU A 104 -1.61 -8.75 0.61
C GLU A 104 -2.92 -9.49 0.36
N PHE A 105 -4.04 -8.97 0.87
CA PHE A 105 -5.37 -9.53 0.63
C PHE A 105 -5.78 -9.40 -0.84
N ASP A 106 -5.60 -8.22 -1.44
CA ASP A 106 -5.93 -7.98 -2.84
C ASP A 106 -5.13 -8.90 -3.76
N ALA A 107 -3.82 -9.04 -3.53
CA ALA A 107 -2.97 -9.95 -4.29
C ALA A 107 -3.44 -11.41 -4.17
N TRP A 108 -3.77 -11.85 -2.96
CA TRP A 108 -4.31 -13.18 -2.72
C TRP A 108 -5.66 -13.38 -3.42
N PHE A 109 -6.56 -12.41 -3.35
CA PHE A 109 -7.90 -12.47 -3.94
C PHE A 109 -7.84 -12.59 -5.46
N GLU A 110 -7.04 -11.74 -6.12
CA GLU A 110 -6.86 -11.78 -7.57
C GLU A 110 -6.24 -13.11 -8.03
N GLU A 111 -5.28 -13.66 -7.28
CA GLU A 111 -4.71 -14.98 -7.54
C GLU A 111 -5.77 -16.09 -7.46
N GLN A 112 -6.65 -16.06 -6.45
CA GLN A 112 -7.73 -17.05 -6.34
C GLN A 112 -8.73 -16.93 -7.49
N MET A 113 -9.08 -15.71 -7.91
CA MET A 113 -10.05 -15.47 -8.99
C MET A 113 -9.54 -15.93 -10.36
N GLN A 114 -8.23 -15.91 -10.59
CA GLN A 114 -7.62 -16.43 -11.81
C GLN A 114 -7.61 -17.98 -11.85
N LYS A 115 -7.64 -18.64 -10.69
CA LYS A 115 -7.62 -20.11 -10.58
C LYS A 115 -9.00 -20.77 -10.67
N LEU A 116 -10.07 -20.00 -10.49
CA LEU A 116 -11.44 -20.48 -10.59
C LEU A 116 -11.92 -20.43 -12.06
N SER A 117 -12.51 -21.52 -12.56
CA SER A 117 -13.29 -21.47 -13.81
C SER A 117 -14.52 -20.58 -13.62
N ASP A 118 -15.02 -19.96 -14.70
CA ASP A 118 -16.08 -18.93 -14.62
C ASP A 118 -17.36 -19.45 -13.92
N GLU A 119 -17.66 -20.75 -14.04
CA GLU A 119 -18.80 -21.44 -13.43
C GLU A 119 -18.62 -21.79 -11.94
N SER A 120 -17.38 -21.79 -11.45
CA SER A 120 -17.04 -22.10 -10.06
C SER A 120 -16.87 -20.84 -9.20
N ARG A 121 -17.07 -19.64 -9.77
CA ARG A 121 -16.92 -18.37 -9.06
C ARG A 121 -17.98 -18.26 -7.95
N PRO A 122 -17.58 -18.23 -6.66
CA PRO A 122 -18.55 -18.11 -5.59
C PRO A 122 -19.24 -16.75 -5.67
N LYS A 123 -20.59 -16.73 -5.69
CA LYS A 123 -21.43 -15.52 -5.70
C LYS A 123 -21.23 -14.59 -4.49
N ILE A 124 -20.41 -14.99 -3.50
CA ILE A 124 -20.34 -14.38 -2.16
C ILE A 124 -19.04 -13.59 -1.90
N LEU A 125 -18.02 -13.66 -2.76
CA LEU A 125 -16.79 -12.89 -2.52
C LEU A 125 -16.85 -11.54 -3.25
N GLN A 126 -17.79 -10.68 -2.88
CA GLN A 126 -17.68 -9.25 -3.21
C GLN A 126 -16.44 -8.70 -2.48
N LYS A 127 -15.57 -7.94 -3.17
CA LYS A 127 -14.50 -7.17 -2.50
C LYS A 127 -15.18 -6.44 -1.34
N PRO A 128 -14.75 -6.61 -0.07
CA PRO A 128 -15.41 -5.92 1.03
C PRO A 128 -15.39 -4.43 0.71
N GLY A 129 -16.57 -3.92 0.37
CA GLY A 129 -16.76 -2.52 0.04
C GLY A 129 -16.33 -1.73 1.25
N ARG A 130 -15.34 -0.86 1.03
CA ARG A 130 -14.87 0.23 1.90
C ARG A 130 -15.81 0.49 3.09
N LEU A 131 -15.63 -0.27 4.16
CA LEU A 131 -16.26 -0.05 5.46
C LEU A 131 -15.15 0.24 6.46
N VAL A 132 -14.73 1.50 6.49
CA VAL A 132 -14.13 2.06 7.69
C VAL A 132 -15.25 2.23 8.71
N ALA A 133 -15.45 1.23 9.57
CA ALA A 133 -16.08 1.39 10.87
C ALA A 133 -15.82 0.16 11.74
N SER A 134 -15.09 0.39 12.83
CA SER A 134 -15.20 -0.31 14.11
C SER A 134 -15.60 -1.80 14.07
N LEU A 135 -14.61 -2.69 13.97
CA LEU A 135 -14.76 -4.03 14.54
C LEU A 135 -13.77 -4.14 15.70
N GLY A 136 -14.35 -4.11 16.90
CA GLY A 136 -13.63 -4.33 18.14
C GLY A 136 -12.77 -5.58 18.04
N LYS A 137 -11.49 -5.41 18.35
CA LYS A 137 -10.63 -6.36 19.05
C LYS A 137 -11.04 -7.84 18.91
N VAL A 138 -10.83 -8.44 17.74
CA VAL A 138 -10.67 -9.89 17.65
C VAL A 138 -9.21 -10.14 17.29
N ARG A 139 -8.47 -10.71 18.24
CA ARG A 139 -7.15 -11.30 18.02
C ARG A 139 -7.32 -12.50 17.07
N GLY A 140 -7.40 -12.23 15.78
CA GLY A 140 -7.42 -13.24 14.72
C GLY A 140 -6.04 -13.34 14.10
N LYS A 141 -5.36 -14.47 14.35
CA LYS A 141 -4.11 -14.86 13.71
C LYS A 141 -4.25 -14.74 12.19
N THR A 142 -3.26 -14.16 11.53
CA THR A 142 -3.02 -14.42 10.10
C THR A 142 -3.01 -15.94 9.89
N PRO A 143 -3.68 -16.51 8.88
CA PRO A 143 -3.54 -17.92 8.58
C PRO A 143 -2.11 -18.15 8.11
N THR A 144 -1.23 -18.59 9.01
CA THR A 144 0.07 -19.12 8.66
C THR A 144 -0.13 -20.44 7.93
N LYS A 145 0.54 -20.60 6.78
CA LYS A 145 0.65 -21.85 6.02
C LYS A 145 1.04 -23.01 6.93
N THR A 146 0.07 -23.76 7.45
CA THR A 146 0.27 -25.15 7.88
C THR A 146 -1.06 -25.86 8.09
N SER A 147 -1.08 -27.13 7.66
CA SER A 147 -2.07 -28.20 7.89
C SER A 147 -3.48 -28.03 7.33
N TRP A 148 -3.65 -28.38 6.05
CA TRP A 148 -4.77 -29.24 5.66
C TRP A 148 -4.22 -30.66 5.59
N CYS A 149 -4.45 -31.45 6.64
CA CYS A 149 -4.23 -32.89 6.63
C CYS A 149 -5.53 -33.51 6.15
N GLY A 150 -5.49 -34.16 4.98
CA GLY A 150 -6.57 -35.02 4.53
C GLY A 150 -6.59 -36.27 5.39
N GLN A 151 -7.77 -36.63 5.88
CA GLN A 151 -8.09 -37.99 6.28
C GLN A 151 -9.55 -38.23 5.89
N GLU A 152 -9.70 -38.94 4.77
CA GLU A 152 -10.89 -39.72 4.48
C GLU A 152 -10.87 -40.92 5.43
N ASP A 153 -11.84 -41.03 6.33
CA ASP A 153 -12.10 -42.28 7.04
C ASP A 153 -13.54 -42.70 6.73
N SER A 154 -13.66 -43.44 5.63
CA SER A 154 -14.73 -44.42 5.43
C SER A 154 -14.47 -45.60 6.36
N ASN A 155 -15.42 -45.94 7.25
CA ASN A 155 -15.71 -47.33 7.60
C ASN A 155 -17.05 -47.46 8.33
N LEU A 156 -17.99 -48.16 7.68
CA LEU A 156 -19.12 -48.84 8.32
C LEU A 156 -18.61 -50.03 9.15
N HIS A 157 -19.24 -50.32 10.29
CA HIS A 157 -19.85 -51.63 10.59
C HIS A 157 -20.71 -51.57 11.88
N PRO A 158 -21.70 -52.48 12.06
CA PRO A 158 -22.85 -52.32 12.94
C PRO A 158 -22.64 -52.91 14.34
N SER A 159 -23.37 -52.38 15.33
CA SER A 159 -23.45 -52.91 16.68
C SER A 159 -24.50 -54.03 16.77
N ARG A 160 -24.08 -55.19 17.29
CA ARG A 160 -24.95 -56.11 18.02
C ARG A 160 -24.78 -55.84 19.52
N ASP A 161 -25.89 -55.75 20.23
CA ASP A 161 -26.25 -56.61 21.36
C ASP A 161 -27.77 -56.51 21.58
#